data_AF-A0A0F3GP12-F1
#
_entry.id   AF-A0A0F3GP12-F1
#
_cell.length_a   1.000
_cell.length_b   1.000
_cell.length_c   1.000
_cell.angle_alpha   90.00
_cell.angle_beta   90.00
_cell.angle_gamma   90.00
#
_symmetry.space_group_name_H-M   'P 1'
#
loop_
_entity.id
_entity.type
_entity.pdbx_description
1 polymer ?
#
loop_
_entity_poly.entity_id
_entity_poly.type
_entity_poly.pdbx_seq_one_letter_code
_entity_poly.pdbx_strand_id
1 'polypeptide(L)'
;MQGRSRRGRSRPSCRGLGGEAPILSLTKPPTTFLCTPLIRSLAFSTCLTVKFTRMRVFFPVVVEALQLVVLLAGAPIFVGWVRMLKCWSQGRSSAGLLQPYRDIRKLFSKDIVIAENASWIFRFTPYLVFGVAVLQGGIIPILSAERPLAATADVIVLVALFTIARFFTALAAMDIGTAFGGMGASREMTIASLSEPAMLMAIFTVSLATKSTSLAQMVQLVADTQFLLRPSIVFAFLAFVMVALAETGRIPVDNPSTHLELTMVHEAMTLEYSGRHLALIEWAKMMKLFLFVMLATSLFFPWGIANVTDFRVLVMTFVLMLIKLLVVGVGLILIEVGLAKMRLFRLTEFLGSSFLLATLGMLSFYILE
;
A
#
# COMPACT_ATOMS: atom_id res chain seq x y z
N MET A 1 53.71 -34.03 19.98
CA MET A 1 55.15 -34.32 20.15
C MET A 1 55.96 -33.21 19.47
N GLN A 2 57.15 -32.93 20.00
CA GLN A 2 58.09 -31.82 19.73
C GLN A 2 58.27 -31.45 18.24
N GLY A 3 58.71 -30.25 17.83
CA GLY A 3 59.22 -29.08 18.54
C GLY A 3 59.95 -28.10 17.60
N ARG A 4 60.12 -26.86 18.10
CA ARG A 4 61.26 -25.93 17.95
C ARG A 4 61.89 -25.59 16.55
N SER A 5 61.68 -24.31 16.19
CA SER A 5 62.68 -23.21 16.23
C SER A 5 63.42 -22.71 14.96
N ARG A 6 63.52 -21.36 14.92
CA ARG A 6 64.68 -20.47 14.61
C ARG A 6 64.87 -19.88 13.20
N ARG A 7 64.96 -18.53 13.22
CA ARG A 7 65.89 -17.60 12.51
C ARG A 7 65.76 -17.54 10.97
N GLY A 8 65.94 -16.41 10.27
CA GLY A 8 66.31 -15.04 10.59
C GLY A 8 66.54 -14.24 9.29
N ARG A 9 66.51 -12.90 9.41
CA ARG A 9 67.15 -11.83 8.59
C ARG A 9 67.23 -11.98 7.05
N SER A 10 66.77 -10.94 6.33
CA SER A 10 67.64 -9.93 5.68
C SER A 10 66.82 -8.90 4.87
N ARG A 11 67.21 -7.61 4.97
CA ARG A 11 66.88 -6.51 4.03
C ARG A 11 67.99 -6.44 2.96
N PRO A 12 67.77 -5.79 1.80
CA PRO A 12 68.27 -4.40 1.63
C PRO A 12 67.36 -3.53 0.72
N SER A 13 67.19 -2.23 1.01
CA SER A 13 67.90 -1.06 0.42
C SER A 13 67.24 -0.47 -0.82
N CYS A 14 66.83 0.80 -0.75
CA CYS A 14 67.44 1.89 -1.54
C CYS A 14 67.12 3.27 -0.94
N ARG A 15 68.19 4.08 -0.80
CA ARG A 15 68.27 5.53 -0.53
C ARG A 15 67.46 6.31 -1.60
N GLY A 16 66.92 7.51 -1.42
CA GLY A 16 67.30 8.67 -0.59
C GLY A 16 67.48 9.89 -1.52
N LEU A 17 67.14 11.09 -1.03
CA LEU A 17 67.25 12.48 -1.59
C LEU A 17 65.85 13.13 -1.55
N GLY A 18 65.53 14.23 -0.87
CA GLY A 18 66.29 15.33 -0.27
C GLY A 18 65.59 16.63 -0.69
N GLY A 19 65.10 17.45 0.24
CA GLY A 19 64.51 18.77 -0.10
C GLY A 19 63.58 19.39 0.97
N GLU A 20 64.18 20.26 1.79
CA GLU A 20 63.65 21.50 2.40
C GLU A 20 62.43 21.53 3.35
N ALA A 21 62.63 22.27 4.45
CA ALA A 21 61.66 22.70 5.48
C ALA A 21 60.96 24.02 5.06
N PRO A 22 59.90 24.54 5.73
CA PRO A 22 59.92 25.02 7.14
C PRO A 22 58.68 24.61 7.98
N ILE A 23 58.85 24.27 9.27
CA ILE A 23 58.54 25.11 10.45
C ILE A 23 57.13 25.76 10.45
N LEU A 24 56.20 25.19 11.23
CA LEU A 24 55.41 25.99 12.17
C LEU A 24 55.07 25.17 13.43
N SER A 25 55.44 25.76 14.55
CA SER A 25 55.28 25.34 15.94
C SER A 25 53.83 25.12 16.36
N LEU A 26 53.58 24.12 17.21
CA LEU A 26 52.63 24.27 18.33
C LEU A 26 53.00 23.30 19.47
N THR A 27 52.96 23.88 20.65
CA THR A 27 53.46 23.50 21.96
C THR A 27 52.74 22.33 22.63
N LYS A 28 53.50 21.47 23.35
CA LYS A 28 53.07 20.64 24.51
C LYS A 28 53.00 21.52 25.79
N PRO A 29 52.54 21.11 27.00
CA PRO A 29 51.92 19.86 27.53
C PRO A 29 50.73 20.24 28.52
N PRO A 30 50.41 19.62 29.70
CA PRO A 30 50.66 18.30 30.30
C PRO A 30 49.40 17.60 30.91
N THR A 31 49.69 16.51 31.62
CA THR A 31 48.91 15.46 32.29
C THR A 31 48.09 15.83 33.54
N THR A 32 47.00 15.07 33.73
CA THR A 32 46.43 14.52 35.00
C THR A 32 45.93 15.45 36.11
N PHE A 33 44.60 15.41 36.37
CA PHE A 33 43.92 15.06 37.65
C PHE A 33 42.56 15.77 37.74
N LEU A 34 41.47 15.04 37.49
CA LEU A 34 40.24 15.00 38.32
C LEU A 34 39.23 14.10 37.59
N CYS A 35 39.05 12.89 38.11
CA CYS A 35 37.97 12.00 37.70
C CYS A 35 36.74 12.27 38.59
N THR A 36 35.54 12.01 38.04
CA THR A 36 34.25 11.80 38.72
C THR A 36 33.57 13.03 39.34
N PRO A 37 32.60 13.67 38.63
CA PRO A 37 31.26 13.09 38.40
C PRO A 37 30.69 13.24 36.97
N LEU A 38 31.37 13.98 36.08
CA LEU A 38 30.81 14.36 34.77
C LEU A 38 30.70 13.19 33.78
N ILE A 39 31.63 12.23 33.85
CA ILE A 39 31.67 11.06 32.95
C ILE A 39 30.53 10.07 33.28
N ARG A 40 30.11 9.99 34.56
CA ARG A 40 28.95 9.18 34.97
C ARG A 40 27.64 9.79 34.49
N SER A 41 27.55 11.12 34.42
CA SER A 41 26.41 11.86 33.86
C SER A 41 26.31 11.71 32.33
N LEU A 42 27.44 11.78 31.62
CA LEU A 42 27.48 11.56 30.17
C LEU A 42 27.20 10.11 29.77
N ALA A 43 27.68 9.12 30.53
CA ALA A 43 27.37 7.71 30.31
C ALA A 43 25.90 7.36 30.63
N PHE A 44 25.31 7.99 31.66
CA PHE A 44 23.89 7.84 31.95
C PHE A 44 23.03 8.53 30.88
N SER A 45 23.45 9.70 30.38
CA SER A 45 22.77 10.41 29.30
C SER A 45 22.89 9.70 27.94
N THR A 46 24.03 9.08 27.62
CA THR A 46 24.18 8.22 26.42
C THR A 46 23.46 6.88 26.57
N CYS A 47 23.42 6.29 27.77
CA CYS A 47 22.65 5.07 28.01
C CYS A 47 21.13 5.34 28.02
N LEU A 48 20.67 6.47 28.57
CA LEU A 48 19.27 6.89 28.48
C LEU A 48 18.89 7.18 27.04
N THR A 49 19.70 7.93 26.28
CA THR A 49 19.44 8.20 24.86
C THR A 49 19.45 6.93 24.02
N VAL A 50 20.33 5.94 24.26
CA VAL A 50 20.28 4.65 23.55
C VAL A 50 19.06 3.80 23.94
N LYS A 51 18.67 3.77 25.23
CA LYS A 51 17.43 3.09 25.67
C LYS A 51 16.17 3.79 25.14
N PHE A 52 16.18 5.12 25.06
CA PHE A 52 15.10 5.96 24.54
C PHE A 52 15.01 5.86 23.01
N THR A 53 16.14 5.72 22.31
CA THR A 53 16.20 5.46 20.86
C THR A 53 15.69 4.05 20.55
N ARG A 54 16.02 3.04 21.36
CA ARG A 54 15.50 1.67 21.20
C ARG A 54 13.99 1.58 21.44
N MET A 55 13.45 2.37 22.37
CA MET A 55 12.01 2.46 22.63
C MET A 55 11.26 3.24 21.54
N ARG A 56 11.90 4.29 20.96
CA ARG A 56 11.39 5.04 19.80
C ARG A 56 11.32 4.23 18.51
N VAL A 57 12.16 3.21 18.33
CA VAL A 57 12.12 2.34 17.13
C VAL A 57 11.20 1.13 17.33
N PHE A 58 11.06 0.61 18.55
CA PHE A 58 10.22 -0.56 18.81
C PHE A 58 8.72 -0.26 18.67
N PHE A 59 8.26 0.87 19.19
CA PHE A 59 6.85 1.26 19.13
C PHE A 59 6.30 1.39 17.68
N PRO A 60 6.96 2.10 16.73
CA PRO A 60 6.46 2.19 15.36
C PRO A 60 6.48 0.86 14.62
N VAL A 61 7.43 -0.03 14.91
CA VAL A 61 7.46 -1.39 14.32
C VAL A 61 6.28 -2.24 14.82
N VAL A 62 5.90 -2.10 16.10
CA VAL A 62 4.72 -2.78 16.65
C VAL A 62 3.43 -2.24 16.02
N VAL A 63 3.32 -0.92 15.83
CA VAL A 63 2.17 -0.30 15.16
C VAL A 63 2.07 -0.73 13.69
N GLU A 64 3.21 -0.86 13.01
CA GLU A 64 3.27 -1.35 11.63
C GLU A 64 2.85 -2.83 11.53
N ALA A 65 3.33 -3.68 12.43
CA ALA A 65 2.88 -5.07 12.51
C ALA A 65 1.38 -5.16 12.80
N LEU A 66 0.87 -4.35 13.73
CA LEU A 66 -0.57 -4.27 14.03
C LEU A 66 -1.37 -3.83 12.81
N GLN A 67 -0.87 -2.87 12.03
CA GLN A 67 -1.51 -2.41 10.81
C GLN A 67 -1.60 -3.53 9.76
N LEU A 68 -0.54 -4.32 9.56
CA LEU A 68 -0.57 -5.46 8.65
C LEU A 68 -1.57 -6.52 9.11
N VAL A 69 -1.69 -6.74 10.43
CA VAL A 69 -2.73 -7.62 10.98
C VAL A 69 -4.12 -7.05 10.71
N VAL A 70 -4.33 -5.75 10.90
CA VAL A 70 -5.59 -5.06 10.58
C VAL A 70 -5.91 -5.15 9.09
N LEU A 71 -4.93 -5.09 8.20
CA LEU A 71 -5.15 -5.30 6.77
C LEU A 71 -5.58 -6.75 6.47
N LEU A 72 -4.79 -7.72 6.93
CA LEU A 72 -5.00 -9.14 6.63
C LEU A 72 -6.34 -9.66 7.18
N ALA A 73 -6.70 -9.24 8.40
CA ALA A 73 -7.95 -9.61 9.02
C ALA A 73 -9.11 -8.66 8.64
N GLY A 74 -8.88 -7.34 8.63
CA GLY A 74 -9.92 -6.36 8.36
C GLY A 74 -10.47 -6.41 6.94
N ALA A 75 -9.65 -6.76 5.94
CA ALA A 75 -10.10 -6.81 4.55
C ALA A 75 -11.23 -7.86 4.30
N PRO A 76 -11.09 -9.14 4.72
CA PRO A 76 -12.19 -10.10 4.64
C PRO A 76 -13.45 -9.67 5.40
N ILE A 77 -13.30 -9.07 6.58
CA ILE A 77 -14.44 -8.56 7.38
C ILE A 77 -15.18 -7.47 6.61
N PHE A 78 -14.43 -6.52 6.05
CA PHE A 78 -14.99 -5.41 5.30
C PHE A 78 -15.78 -5.90 4.08
N VAL A 79 -15.23 -6.85 3.31
CA VAL A 79 -15.95 -7.44 2.17
C VAL A 79 -17.19 -8.21 2.61
N GLY A 80 -17.12 -8.95 3.73
CA GLY A 80 -18.28 -9.63 4.31
C GLY A 80 -19.39 -8.65 4.70
N TRP A 81 -19.00 -7.52 5.29
CA TRP A 81 -19.93 -6.46 5.68
C TRP A 81 -20.59 -5.78 4.47
N VAL A 82 -19.80 -5.44 3.43
CA VAL A 82 -20.32 -4.90 2.16
C VAL A 82 -21.32 -5.88 1.52
N ARG A 83 -21.00 -7.18 1.47
CA ARG A 83 -21.92 -8.22 0.96
C ARG A 83 -23.21 -8.30 1.78
N MET A 84 -23.12 -8.14 3.10
CA MET A 84 -24.28 -8.15 3.99
C MET A 84 -25.21 -6.96 3.75
N LEU A 85 -24.64 -5.74 3.66
CA LEU A 85 -25.39 -4.55 3.30
C LEU A 85 -26.07 -4.68 1.93
N LYS A 86 -25.36 -5.24 0.94
CA LYS A 86 -25.93 -5.50 -0.39
C LYS A 86 -27.15 -6.42 -0.32
N CYS A 87 -27.06 -7.54 0.40
CA CYS A 87 -28.20 -8.45 0.57
C CYS A 87 -29.40 -7.74 1.22
N TRP A 88 -29.17 -6.98 2.29
CA TRP A 88 -30.25 -6.28 3.00
C TRP A 88 -30.91 -5.19 2.14
N SER A 89 -30.12 -4.40 1.41
CA SER A 89 -30.64 -3.40 0.48
C SER A 89 -31.50 -4.00 -0.65
N GLN A 90 -31.29 -5.28 -0.98
CA GLN A 90 -32.06 -6.03 -1.97
C GLN A 90 -33.22 -6.83 -1.35
N GLY A 91 -33.50 -6.69 -0.05
CA GLY A 91 -34.54 -7.43 0.66
C GLY A 91 -34.24 -8.93 0.86
N ARG A 92 -32.96 -9.33 0.80
CA ARG A 92 -32.52 -10.73 0.94
C ARG A 92 -31.80 -10.97 2.27
N SER A 93 -31.91 -12.18 2.80
CA SER A 93 -31.10 -12.63 3.93
C SER A 93 -29.63 -12.79 3.52
N SER A 94 -28.70 -12.55 4.45
CA SER A 94 -27.25 -12.58 4.21
C SER A 94 -26.57 -13.79 4.86
N ALA A 95 -25.46 -14.26 4.26
CA ALA A 95 -24.63 -15.35 4.79
C ALA A 95 -23.78 -14.99 6.02
N GLY A 96 -23.80 -13.71 6.44
CA GLY A 96 -23.14 -13.21 7.65
C GLY A 96 -21.72 -12.65 7.43
N LEU A 97 -21.21 -11.94 8.44
CA LEU A 97 -19.97 -11.16 8.37
C LEU A 97 -18.71 -12.02 8.16
N LEU A 98 -18.65 -13.19 8.81
CA LEU A 98 -17.46 -14.07 8.79
C LEU A 98 -17.43 -15.04 7.60
N GLN A 99 -18.37 -14.92 6.65
CA GLN A 99 -18.44 -15.80 5.49
C GLN A 99 -17.13 -15.80 4.66
N PRO A 100 -16.51 -14.64 4.34
CA PRO A 100 -15.29 -14.63 3.54
C PRO A 100 -14.13 -15.42 4.16
N TYR A 101 -14.00 -15.44 5.49
CA TYR A 101 -12.99 -16.27 6.16
C TYR A 101 -13.25 -17.76 6.00
N ARG A 102 -14.52 -18.17 6.07
CA ARG A 102 -14.90 -19.57 5.86
C ARG A 102 -14.61 -19.99 4.42
N ASP A 103 -14.85 -19.12 3.46
CA ASP A 103 -14.55 -19.35 2.04
C ASP A 103 -13.04 -19.49 1.82
N ILE A 104 -12.22 -18.61 2.38
CA ILE A 104 -10.75 -18.69 2.33
C ILE A 104 -10.26 -20.00 2.97
N ARG A 105 -10.73 -20.33 4.19
CA ARG A 105 -10.36 -21.57 4.88
C ARG A 105 -10.75 -22.81 4.08
N LYS A 106 -11.92 -22.79 3.45
CA LYS A 106 -12.39 -23.86 2.56
C LYS A 106 -11.47 -24.01 1.36
N LEU A 107 -11.06 -22.92 0.71
CA LEU A 107 -10.17 -22.96 -0.45
C LEU A 107 -8.77 -23.50 -0.10
N PHE A 108 -8.23 -23.14 1.07
CA PHE A 108 -6.97 -23.72 1.56
C PHE A 108 -7.04 -25.22 1.87
N SER A 109 -8.23 -25.73 2.16
CA SER A 109 -8.45 -27.16 2.43
C SER A 109 -8.67 -27.99 1.16
N LYS A 110 -8.77 -27.35 -0.01
CA LYS A 110 -8.99 -28.03 -1.29
C LYS A 110 -7.68 -28.33 -1.99
N ASP A 111 -7.66 -29.47 -2.68
CA ASP A 111 -6.59 -29.82 -3.60
C ASP A 111 -6.54 -28.87 -4.79
N ILE A 112 -5.35 -28.78 -5.36
CA ILE A 112 -5.03 -27.86 -6.44
C ILE A 112 -5.00 -28.65 -7.74
N VAL A 113 -5.79 -28.20 -8.70
CA VAL A 113 -5.77 -28.66 -10.08
C VAL A 113 -5.14 -27.56 -10.92
N ILE A 114 -4.10 -27.90 -11.66
CA ILE A 114 -3.36 -26.98 -12.54
C ILE A 114 -3.44 -27.56 -13.96
N ALA A 115 -3.67 -26.70 -14.95
CA ALA A 115 -3.63 -27.10 -16.35
C ALA A 115 -2.24 -27.63 -16.74
N GLU A 116 -2.20 -28.62 -17.62
CA GLU A 116 -0.95 -29.27 -18.06
C GLU A 116 0.01 -28.28 -18.76
N ASN A 117 -0.56 -27.30 -19.47
CA ASN A 117 0.18 -26.28 -20.20
C ASN A 117 0.62 -25.08 -19.34
N ALA A 118 0.29 -25.06 -18.04
CA ALA A 118 0.56 -23.90 -17.20
C ALA A 118 2.06 -23.72 -16.97
N SER A 119 2.57 -22.51 -17.25
CA SER A 119 3.96 -22.15 -17.03
C SER A 119 4.26 -21.87 -15.55
N TRP A 120 5.51 -21.56 -15.27
CA TRP A 120 5.95 -21.09 -13.95
C TRP A 120 5.25 -19.79 -13.54
N ILE A 121 4.85 -18.96 -14.51
CA ILE A 121 4.14 -17.69 -14.30
C ILE A 121 2.83 -17.95 -13.56
N PHE A 122 2.00 -18.87 -14.05
CA PHE A 122 0.73 -19.22 -13.42
C PHE A 122 0.88 -19.63 -11.96
N ARG A 123 1.92 -20.40 -11.63
CA ARG A 123 2.20 -20.87 -10.25
C ARG A 123 2.73 -19.78 -9.34
N PHE A 124 3.50 -18.83 -9.88
CA PHE A 124 4.15 -17.77 -9.12
C PHE A 124 3.22 -16.57 -8.85
N THR A 125 2.38 -16.21 -9.83
CA THR A 125 1.49 -15.04 -9.77
C THR A 125 0.68 -14.91 -8.48
N PRO A 126 0.01 -15.96 -7.93
CA PRO A 126 -0.78 -15.84 -6.71
C PRO A 126 0.04 -15.36 -5.50
N TYR A 127 1.29 -15.82 -5.38
CA TYR A 127 2.18 -15.43 -4.29
C TYR A 127 2.68 -14.00 -4.46
N LEU A 128 3.00 -13.61 -5.69
CA LEU A 128 3.39 -12.24 -6.01
C LEU A 128 2.25 -11.25 -5.74
N VAL A 129 1.05 -11.52 -6.24
CA VAL A 129 -0.12 -10.65 -6.08
C VAL A 129 -0.47 -10.47 -4.61
N PHE A 130 -0.45 -11.56 -3.83
CA PHE A 130 -0.66 -11.50 -2.39
C PHE A 130 0.44 -10.71 -1.68
N GLY A 131 1.72 -10.99 -1.99
CA GLY A 131 2.86 -10.29 -1.41
C GLY A 131 2.85 -8.79 -1.70
N VAL A 132 2.52 -8.41 -2.93
CA VAL A 132 2.38 -7.01 -3.34
C VAL A 132 1.24 -6.33 -2.58
N ALA A 133 0.09 -6.98 -2.42
CA ALA A 133 -1.02 -6.43 -1.63
C ALA A 133 -0.64 -6.20 -0.15
N VAL A 134 0.15 -7.10 0.44
CA VAL A 134 0.68 -6.92 1.81
C VAL A 134 1.64 -5.73 1.86
N LEU A 135 2.57 -5.61 0.90
CA LEU A 135 3.51 -4.48 0.82
C LEU A 135 2.78 -3.14 0.67
N GLN A 136 1.75 -3.07 -0.17
CA GLN A 136 0.93 -1.87 -0.35
C GLN A 136 0.26 -1.44 0.95
N GLY A 137 -0.25 -2.40 1.73
CA GLY A 137 -0.82 -2.09 3.04
C GLY A 137 0.20 -1.77 4.12
N GLY A 138 1.49 -2.04 3.91
CA GLY A 138 2.58 -1.46 4.69
C GLY A 138 2.82 0.02 4.35
N ILE A 139 2.67 0.40 3.08
CA ILE A 139 2.90 1.77 2.61
C ILE A 139 1.73 2.69 2.97
N ILE A 140 0.49 2.30 2.64
CA ILE A 140 -0.71 3.13 2.85
C ILE A 140 -0.93 3.41 4.34
N PRO A 141 -1.14 4.68 4.77
CA PRO A 141 -1.43 5.01 6.16
C PRO A 141 -2.84 4.58 6.56
N ILE A 142 -2.92 3.47 7.30
CA ILE A 142 -4.18 2.95 7.83
C ILE A 142 -4.42 3.43 9.26
N LEU A 143 -3.42 3.27 10.13
CA LEU A 143 -3.53 3.61 11.56
C LEU A 143 -2.67 4.81 11.98
N SER A 144 -1.50 5.01 11.36
CA SER A 144 -0.63 6.13 11.70
C SER A 144 0.15 6.61 10.49
N ALA A 145 0.52 7.89 10.48
CA ALA A 145 1.29 8.48 9.39
C ALA A 145 2.80 8.20 9.50
N GLU A 146 3.36 8.23 10.71
CA GLU A 146 4.81 8.03 10.93
C GLU A 146 5.17 6.55 11.03
N ARG A 147 5.67 5.98 9.92
CA ARG A 147 6.09 4.58 9.84
C ARG A 147 7.37 4.42 9.01
N PRO A 148 8.22 3.43 9.34
CA PRO A 148 9.50 3.25 8.67
C PRO A 148 9.34 2.84 7.20
N LEU A 149 8.39 1.95 6.84
CA LEU A 149 8.16 1.62 5.42
C LEU A 149 7.51 2.78 4.66
N ALA A 150 6.59 3.51 5.28
CA ALA A 150 5.90 4.63 4.66
C ALA A 150 6.85 5.80 4.32
N ALA A 151 7.94 5.97 5.07
CA ALA A 151 8.97 6.96 4.78
C ALA A 151 9.80 6.65 3.52
N THR A 152 9.79 5.40 3.05
CA THR A 152 10.63 4.94 1.92
C THR A 152 9.89 4.85 0.59
N ALA A 153 8.56 5.00 0.58
CA ALA A 153 7.74 4.77 -0.60
C ALA A 153 6.91 6.01 -0.96
N ASP A 154 7.11 6.48 -2.19
CA ASP A 154 6.33 7.56 -2.78
C ASP A 154 5.07 7.04 -3.48
N VAL A 155 4.16 7.95 -3.80
CA VAL A 155 2.91 7.64 -4.52
C VAL A 155 3.17 6.86 -5.83
N ILE A 156 4.23 7.21 -6.56
CA ILE A 156 4.57 6.54 -7.83
C ILE A 156 4.89 5.06 -7.59
N VAL A 157 5.61 4.74 -6.50
CA VAL A 157 5.91 3.35 -6.12
C VAL A 157 4.63 2.60 -5.78
N LEU A 158 3.69 3.24 -5.06
CA LEU A 158 2.41 2.63 -4.73
C LEU A 158 1.60 2.26 -5.97
N VAL A 159 1.53 3.17 -6.95
CA VAL A 159 0.85 2.91 -8.24
C VAL A 159 1.56 1.81 -9.01
N ALA A 160 2.89 1.84 -9.10
CA ALA A 160 3.67 0.80 -9.77
C ALA A 160 3.44 -0.59 -9.15
N LEU A 161 3.26 -0.68 -7.82
CA LEU A 161 2.89 -1.93 -7.16
C LEU A 161 1.51 -2.45 -7.63
N PHE A 162 0.50 -1.57 -7.78
CA PHE A 162 -0.80 -1.99 -8.33
C PHE A 162 -0.66 -2.50 -9.76
N THR A 163 0.10 -1.78 -10.59
CA THR A 163 0.37 -2.16 -11.98
C THR A 163 1.10 -3.50 -12.08
N ILE A 164 2.11 -3.76 -11.22
CA ILE A 164 2.83 -5.03 -11.19
C ILE A 164 1.89 -6.20 -10.86
N ALA A 165 1.05 -6.06 -9.82
CA ALA A 165 0.08 -7.10 -9.47
C ALA A 165 -0.85 -7.40 -10.65
N ARG A 166 -1.39 -6.36 -11.30
CA ARG A 166 -2.24 -6.48 -12.48
C ARG A 166 -1.52 -7.16 -13.64
N PHE A 167 -0.31 -6.72 -13.96
CA PHE A 167 0.49 -7.26 -15.06
C PHE A 167 0.67 -8.77 -14.93
N PHE A 168 1.08 -9.25 -13.76
CA PHE A 168 1.23 -10.68 -13.51
C PHE A 168 -0.10 -11.46 -13.55
N THR A 169 -1.21 -10.85 -13.08
CA THR A 169 -2.54 -11.49 -13.23
C THR A 169 -2.98 -11.62 -14.68
N ALA A 170 -2.72 -10.62 -15.52
CA ALA A 170 -3.08 -10.67 -16.93
C ALA A 170 -2.20 -11.65 -17.71
N LEU A 171 -0.91 -11.69 -17.42
CA LEU A 171 -0.01 -12.70 -17.99
C LEU A 171 -0.46 -14.11 -17.61
N ALA A 172 -0.77 -14.35 -16.32
CA ALA A 172 -1.23 -15.66 -15.88
C ALA A 172 -2.56 -16.08 -16.52
N ALA A 173 -3.46 -15.13 -16.79
CA ALA A 173 -4.71 -15.40 -17.49
C ALA A 173 -4.48 -15.80 -18.97
N MET A 174 -3.47 -15.24 -19.63
CA MET A 174 -3.10 -15.61 -21.01
C MET A 174 -2.30 -16.91 -21.10
N ASP A 175 -1.48 -17.21 -20.09
CA ASP A 175 -0.55 -18.34 -20.03
C ASP A 175 -1.22 -19.71 -20.24
N ILE A 176 -2.46 -19.85 -19.78
CA ILE A 176 -3.23 -21.11 -19.85
C ILE A 176 -3.79 -21.34 -21.25
N GLY A 177 -3.90 -20.28 -22.07
CA GLY A 177 -4.36 -20.39 -23.45
C GLY A 177 -5.87 -20.59 -23.62
N THR A 178 -6.70 -20.26 -22.63
CA THR A 178 -8.16 -20.36 -22.74
C THR A 178 -8.75 -19.08 -23.34
N ALA A 179 -9.84 -19.22 -24.10
CA ALA A 179 -10.48 -18.09 -24.80
C ALA A 179 -10.92 -16.97 -23.85
N PHE A 180 -11.41 -17.35 -22.66
CA PHE A 180 -11.88 -16.40 -21.65
C PHE A 180 -10.76 -15.66 -20.94
N GLY A 181 -9.65 -16.32 -20.61
CA GLY A 181 -8.50 -15.69 -19.97
C GLY A 181 -7.92 -14.57 -20.83
N GLY A 182 -7.72 -14.84 -22.13
CA GLY A 182 -7.24 -13.84 -23.09
C GLY A 182 -8.22 -12.66 -23.29
N MET A 183 -9.51 -12.93 -23.42
CA MET A 183 -10.53 -11.88 -23.52
C MET A 183 -10.61 -11.01 -22.25
N GLY A 184 -10.55 -11.63 -21.07
CA GLY A 184 -10.53 -10.95 -19.78
C GLY A 184 -9.32 -10.04 -19.63
N ALA A 185 -8.13 -10.58 -19.92
CA ALA A 185 -6.88 -9.84 -19.83
C ALA A 185 -6.82 -8.64 -20.80
N SER A 186 -7.33 -8.80 -22.04
CA SER A 186 -7.42 -7.70 -23.01
C SER A 186 -8.32 -6.55 -22.51
N ARG A 187 -9.48 -6.90 -21.93
CA ARG A 187 -10.43 -5.93 -21.37
C ARG A 187 -9.85 -5.21 -20.15
N GLU A 188 -9.27 -5.97 -19.22
CA GLU A 188 -8.66 -5.39 -18.01
C GLU A 188 -7.52 -4.44 -18.38
N MET A 189 -6.65 -4.79 -19.34
CA MET A 189 -5.57 -3.91 -19.79
C MET A 189 -6.08 -2.65 -20.50
N THR A 190 -7.21 -2.73 -21.19
CA THR A 190 -7.86 -1.54 -21.79
C THR A 190 -8.35 -0.59 -20.69
N ILE A 191 -8.96 -1.12 -19.62
CA ILE A 191 -9.41 -0.32 -18.47
C ILE A 191 -8.20 0.27 -17.73
N ALA A 192 -7.19 -0.55 -17.47
CA ALA A 192 -5.95 -0.18 -16.78
C ALA A 192 -5.21 0.99 -17.43
N SER A 193 -5.11 0.97 -18.77
CA SER A 193 -4.40 2.02 -19.52
C SER A 193 -5.03 3.40 -19.37
N LEU A 194 -6.31 3.49 -19.00
CA LEU A 194 -7.02 4.74 -18.72
C LEU A 194 -7.12 5.04 -17.22
N SER A 195 -7.30 4.01 -16.37
CA SER A 195 -7.47 4.19 -14.93
C SER A 195 -6.17 4.60 -14.23
N GLU A 196 -5.02 4.05 -14.63
CA GLU A 196 -3.74 4.32 -13.98
C GLU A 196 -3.30 5.81 -14.12
N PRO A 197 -3.33 6.42 -15.33
CA PRO A 197 -3.05 7.84 -15.46
C PRO A 197 -4.07 8.72 -14.71
N ALA A 198 -5.34 8.35 -14.71
CA ALA A 198 -6.37 9.09 -13.98
C ALA A 198 -6.14 9.06 -12.46
N MET A 199 -5.74 7.90 -11.91
CA MET A 199 -5.36 7.78 -10.50
C MET A 199 -4.15 8.65 -10.17
N LEU A 200 -3.10 8.59 -11.01
CA LEU A 200 -1.90 9.41 -10.82
C LEU A 200 -2.24 10.89 -10.84
N MET A 201 -3.04 11.35 -11.81
CA MET A 201 -3.47 12.75 -11.87
C MET A 201 -4.26 13.16 -10.63
N ALA A 202 -5.19 12.33 -10.16
CA ALA A 202 -5.98 12.63 -8.96
C ALA A 202 -5.08 12.79 -7.73
N ILE A 203 -4.11 11.90 -7.51
CA ILE A 203 -3.17 12.02 -6.38
C ILE A 203 -2.20 13.19 -6.59
N PHE A 204 -1.80 13.46 -7.84
CA PHE A 204 -0.91 14.57 -8.16
C PHE A 204 -1.50 15.93 -7.79
N THR A 205 -2.81 16.13 -7.94
CA THR A 205 -3.46 17.37 -7.46
C THR A 205 -3.25 17.59 -5.96
N VAL A 206 -3.37 16.53 -5.14
CA VAL A 206 -3.13 16.59 -3.70
C VAL A 206 -1.64 16.79 -3.42
N SER A 207 -0.76 16.16 -4.21
CA SER A 207 0.69 16.38 -4.13
C SER A 207 1.08 17.84 -4.34
N LEU A 208 0.46 18.53 -5.30
CA LEU A 208 0.69 19.96 -5.54
C LEU A 208 0.26 20.83 -4.36
N ALA A 209 -0.90 20.55 -3.78
CA ALA A 209 -1.39 21.27 -2.60
C ALA A 209 -0.45 21.10 -1.39
N THR A 210 0.21 19.94 -1.31
CA THR A 210 1.02 19.55 -0.14
C THR A 210 2.53 19.72 -0.36
N LYS A 211 2.97 19.99 -1.59
CA LYS A 211 4.38 20.13 -2.02
C LYS A 211 5.27 18.95 -1.63
N SER A 212 4.72 17.74 -1.61
CA SER A 212 5.44 16.51 -1.29
C SER A 212 4.95 15.35 -2.17
N THR A 213 5.83 14.38 -2.45
CA THR A 213 5.52 13.12 -3.14
C THR A 213 5.31 11.95 -2.18
N SER A 214 5.64 12.14 -0.90
CA SER A 214 5.49 11.13 0.14
C SER A 214 4.05 11.08 0.63
N LEU A 215 3.44 9.89 0.57
CA LEU A 215 2.06 9.69 1.00
C LEU A 215 1.86 10.00 2.49
N ALA A 216 2.83 9.65 3.34
CA ALA A 216 2.78 9.93 4.77
C ALA A 216 2.74 11.45 5.06
N GLN A 217 3.59 12.21 4.37
CA GLN A 217 3.65 13.66 4.49
C GLN A 217 2.38 14.33 3.95
N MET A 218 1.84 13.84 2.82
CA MET A 218 0.57 14.34 2.28
C MET A 218 -0.54 14.25 3.33
N VAL A 219 -0.69 13.08 3.96
CA VAL A 219 -1.75 12.85 4.95
C VAL A 219 -1.58 13.72 6.19
N GLN A 220 -0.35 13.92 6.68
CA GLN A 220 -0.09 14.78 7.84
C GLN A 220 -0.44 16.24 7.54
N LEU A 221 0.05 16.79 6.43
CA LEU A 221 -0.19 18.19 6.11
C LEU A 221 -1.66 18.46 5.79
N VAL A 222 -2.37 17.55 5.12
CA VAL A 222 -3.82 17.68 4.90
C VAL A 222 -4.60 17.57 6.22
N ALA A 223 -4.11 16.80 7.20
CA ALA A 223 -4.71 16.75 8.53
C ALA A 223 -4.52 18.05 9.34
N ASP A 224 -3.35 18.68 9.21
CA ASP A 224 -3.01 19.92 9.93
C ASP A 224 -3.69 21.15 9.33
N THR A 225 -3.90 21.17 8.02
CA THR A 225 -4.74 22.19 7.39
C THR A 225 -6.19 21.96 7.79
N GLN A 226 -6.78 22.94 8.50
CA GLN A 226 -8.23 22.95 8.79
C GLN A 226 -8.98 22.62 7.50
N PHE A 227 -10.03 21.80 7.62
CA PHE A 227 -10.77 21.18 6.51
C PHE A 227 -11.54 22.22 5.68
N LEU A 228 -10.82 23.08 4.97
CA LEU A 228 -11.40 23.99 4.00
C LEU A 228 -11.69 23.18 2.75
N LEU A 229 -12.96 23.16 2.35
CA LEU A 229 -13.42 22.57 1.09
C LEU A 229 -12.77 23.32 -0.08
N ARG A 230 -11.60 22.85 -0.47
CA ARG A 230 -10.84 23.31 -1.62
C ARG A 230 -11.45 22.68 -2.89
N PRO A 231 -11.85 23.48 -3.89
CA PRO A 231 -12.43 22.94 -5.12
C PRO A 231 -11.52 21.92 -5.81
N SER A 232 -10.20 22.15 -5.76
CA SER A 232 -9.18 21.24 -6.31
C SER A 232 -9.28 19.82 -5.73
N ILE A 233 -9.35 19.71 -4.41
CA ILE A 233 -9.43 18.45 -3.66
C ILE A 233 -10.77 17.74 -3.90
N VAL A 234 -11.87 18.48 -4.06
CA VAL A 234 -13.20 17.90 -4.35
C VAL A 234 -13.22 17.22 -5.72
N PHE A 235 -12.71 17.87 -6.76
CA PHE A 235 -12.63 17.28 -8.09
C PHE A 235 -11.69 16.06 -8.12
N ALA A 236 -10.56 16.15 -7.43
CA ALA A 236 -9.63 15.05 -7.27
C ALA A 236 -10.24 13.85 -6.53
N PHE A 237 -11.04 14.11 -5.48
CA PHE A 237 -11.76 13.07 -4.76
C PHE A 237 -12.77 12.35 -5.67
N LEU A 238 -13.57 13.10 -6.43
CA LEU A 238 -14.55 12.52 -7.36
C LEU A 238 -13.86 11.67 -8.43
N ALA A 239 -12.77 12.17 -9.01
CA ALA A 239 -11.96 11.40 -9.95
C ALA A 239 -11.41 10.12 -9.30
N PHE A 240 -10.84 10.23 -8.09
CA PHE A 240 -10.30 9.07 -7.39
C PHE A 240 -11.37 8.02 -7.09
N VAL A 241 -12.59 8.42 -6.71
CA VAL A 241 -13.71 7.49 -6.48
C VAL A 241 -14.10 6.76 -7.78
N MET A 242 -14.17 7.45 -8.92
CA MET A 242 -14.46 6.82 -10.21
C MET A 242 -13.38 5.79 -10.58
N VAL A 243 -12.10 6.12 -10.40
CA VAL A 243 -11.01 5.17 -10.62
C VAL A 243 -11.06 4.00 -9.65
N ALA A 244 -11.29 4.25 -8.36
CA ALA A 244 -11.36 3.20 -7.34
C ALA A 244 -12.47 2.18 -7.64
N LEU A 245 -13.64 2.63 -8.14
CA LEU A 245 -14.71 1.73 -8.58
C LEU A 245 -14.28 0.86 -9.77
N ALA A 246 -13.56 1.44 -10.73
CA ALA A 246 -13.05 0.71 -11.90
C ALA A 246 -12.00 -0.33 -11.51
N GLU A 247 -11.03 0.08 -10.68
CA GLU A 247 -9.93 -0.76 -10.22
C GLU A 247 -10.38 -1.92 -9.32
N THR A 248 -11.46 -1.74 -8.57
CA THR A 248 -11.98 -2.78 -7.67
C THR A 248 -13.03 -3.67 -8.32
N GLY A 249 -13.30 -3.48 -9.62
CA GLY A 249 -14.26 -4.28 -10.40
C GLY A 249 -15.68 -4.21 -9.84
N ARG A 250 -16.09 -3.03 -9.35
CA ARG A 250 -17.43 -2.80 -8.78
C ARG A 250 -18.35 -2.08 -9.77
N ILE A 251 -19.65 -2.15 -9.49
CA ILE A 251 -20.68 -1.51 -10.30
C ILE A 251 -20.45 0.01 -10.18
N PRO A 252 -20.42 0.77 -11.28
CA PRO A 252 -21.00 0.46 -12.60
C PRO A 252 -20.06 -0.22 -13.62
N VAL A 253 -18.79 -0.47 -13.29
CA VAL A 253 -17.76 -0.96 -14.21
C VAL A 253 -17.87 -2.47 -14.44
N ASP A 254 -17.81 -3.26 -13.37
CA ASP A 254 -18.02 -4.71 -13.42
C ASP A 254 -18.88 -5.18 -12.23
N ASN A 255 -19.42 -6.40 -12.31
CA ASN A 255 -20.19 -6.99 -11.22
C ASN A 255 -19.48 -8.21 -10.67
N PRO A 256 -18.96 -8.17 -9.42
CA PRO A 256 -18.24 -9.29 -8.83
C PRO A 256 -19.14 -10.49 -8.53
N SER A 257 -20.46 -10.35 -8.64
CA SER A 257 -21.43 -11.43 -8.40
C SER A 257 -21.87 -12.13 -9.68
N THR A 258 -21.47 -11.64 -10.86
CA THR A 258 -21.92 -12.19 -12.14
C THR A 258 -20.82 -13.08 -12.75
N HIS A 259 -21.06 -14.38 -12.76
CA HIS A 259 -20.20 -15.38 -13.43
C HIS A 259 -20.68 -15.67 -14.85
N LEU A 260 -20.99 -14.62 -15.63
CA LEU A 260 -21.32 -14.77 -17.06
C LEU A 260 -20.05 -14.60 -17.87
N GLU A 261 -19.56 -15.71 -18.41
CA GLU A 261 -18.23 -15.83 -19.01
C GLU A 261 -17.94 -14.80 -20.11
N LEU A 262 -18.97 -14.39 -20.87
CA LEU A 262 -18.81 -13.39 -21.94
C LEU A 262 -18.72 -11.94 -21.48
N THR A 263 -19.22 -11.60 -20.29
CA THR A 263 -19.29 -10.21 -19.80
C THR A 263 -18.40 -9.92 -18.61
N MET A 264 -17.77 -10.96 -18.05
CA MET A 264 -16.79 -10.81 -16.98
C MET A 264 -15.52 -10.12 -17.49
N VAL A 265 -14.94 -9.28 -16.63
CA VAL A 265 -13.63 -8.69 -16.84
C VAL A 265 -12.67 -9.25 -15.79
N HIS A 266 -12.94 -8.96 -14.51
CA HIS A 266 -12.01 -9.31 -13.43
C HIS A 266 -12.05 -10.81 -13.10
N GLU A 267 -13.24 -11.41 -13.08
CA GLU A 267 -13.40 -12.84 -12.77
C GLU A 267 -12.82 -13.75 -13.85
N ALA A 268 -12.78 -13.26 -15.10
CA ALA A 268 -12.25 -13.98 -16.25
C ALA A 268 -10.77 -14.32 -16.08
N MET A 269 -10.02 -13.45 -15.41
CA MET A 269 -8.59 -13.62 -15.20
C MET A 269 -8.27 -14.72 -14.18
N THR A 270 -9.25 -15.11 -13.36
CA THR A 270 -9.05 -16.02 -12.23
C THR A 270 -9.74 -17.37 -12.37
N LEU A 271 -10.47 -17.61 -13.46
CA LEU A 271 -11.31 -18.81 -13.64
C LEU A 271 -10.57 -20.13 -13.51
N GLU A 272 -9.34 -20.18 -14.02
CA GLU A 272 -8.54 -21.41 -14.08
C GLU A 272 -7.82 -21.72 -12.77
N TYR A 273 -7.87 -20.81 -11.79
CA TYR A 273 -7.25 -21.02 -10.49
C TYR A 273 -8.12 -21.88 -9.58
N SER A 274 -7.45 -22.76 -8.82
CA SER A 274 -8.11 -23.67 -7.88
C SER A 274 -7.35 -23.76 -6.55
N GLY A 275 -8.04 -24.29 -5.53
CA GLY A 275 -7.49 -24.56 -4.20
C GLY A 275 -6.81 -23.34 -3.56
N ARG A 276 -5.59 -23.54 -3.04
CA ARG A 276 -4.79 -22.50 -2.36
C ARG A 276 -4.47 -21.29 -3.24
N HIS A 277 -4.29 -21.48 -4.55
CA HIS A 277 -3.91 -20.38 -5.43
C HIS A 277 -5.07 -19.40 -5.60
N LEU A 278 -6.28 -19.91 -5.76
CA LEU A 278 -7.50 -19.10 -5.76
C LEU A 278 -7.71 -18.41 -4.40
N ALA A 279 -7.41 -19.08 -3.28
CA ALA A 279 -7.51 -18.49 -1.94
C ALA A 279 -6.65 -17.22 -1.80
N LEU A 280 -5.39 -17.28 -2.28
CA LEU A 280 -4.47 -16.14 -2.23
C LEU A 280 -4.93 -14.98 -3.10
N ILE A 281 -5.41 -15.26 -4.31
CA ILE A 281 -5.89 -14.23 -5.24
C ILE A 281 -7.17 -13.57 -4.70
N GLU A 282 -8.13 -14.36 -4.22
CA GLU A 282 -9.35 -13.82 -3.62
C GLU A 282 -9.05 -12.98 -2.38
N TRP A 283 -8.12 -13.43 -1.54
CA TRP A 283 -7.69 -12.64 -0.38
C TRP A 283 -7.02 -11.32 -0.81
N ALA A 284 -6.17 -11.35 -1.84
CA ALA A 284 -5.57 -10.15 -2.40
C ALA A 284 -6.60 -9.20 -3.03
N LYS A 285 -7.67 -9.71 -3.67
CA LYS A 285 -8.79 -8.91 -4.20
C LYS A 285 -9.57 -8.23 -3.07
N MET A 286 -9.79 -8.91 -1.94
CA MET A 286 -10.38 -8.30 -0.75
C MET A 286 -9.47 -7.20 -0.17
N MET A 287 -8.15 -7.45 -0.12
CA MET A 287 -7.17 -6.46 0.30
C MET A 287 -7.13 -5.26 -0.65
N LYS A 288 -7.17 -5.46 -1.98
CA LYS A 288 -7.22 -4.38 -2.97
C LYS A 288 -8.38 -3.43 -2.70
N LEU A 289 -9.59 -3.95 -2.49
CA LEU A 289 -10.75 -3.11 -2.13
C LEU A 289 -10.50 -2.32 -0.84
N PHE A 290 -10.01 -2.99 0.20
CA PHE A 290 -9.72 -2.35 1.48
C PHE A 290 -8.67 -1.24 1.33
N LEU A 291 -7.60 -1.49 0.58
CA LEU A 291 -6.52 -0.53 0.33
C LEU A 291 -6.99 0.71 -0.43
N PHE A 292 -7.84 0.55 -1.46
CA PHE A 292 -8.42 1.70 -2.17
C PHE A 292 -9.32 2.55 -1.26
N VAL A 293 -10.12 1.92 -0.40
CA VAL A 293 -10.93 2.65 0.59
C VAL A 293 -10.05 3.37 1.61
N MET A 294 -9.01 2.70 2.10
CA MET A 294 -8.08 3.31 3.05
C MET A 294 -7.29 4.46 2.41
N LEU A 295 -6.85 4.32 1.16
CA LEU A 295 -6.18 5.38 0.42
C LEU A 295 -7.09 6.59 0.19
N ALA A 296 -8.34 6.37 -0.22
CA ALA A 296 -9.33 7.45 -0.38
C ALA A 296 -9.55 8.20 0.94
N THR A 297 -9.81 7.46 2.02
CA THR A 297 -10.10 8.05 3.32
C THR A 297 -8.88 8.70 3.96
N SER A 298 -7.68 8.17 3.76
CA SER A 298 -6.46 8.77 4.29
C SER A 298 -6.09 10.05 3.54
N LEU A 299 -6.25 10.09 2.22
CA LEU A 299 -5.80 11.22 1.40
C LEU A 299 -6.78 12.40 1.44
N PHE A 300 -8.09 12.13 1.33
CA PHE A 300 -9.10 13.18 1.20
C PHE A 300 -9.79 13.53 2.52
N PHE A 301 -9.84 12.59 3.48
CA PHE A 301 -10.50 12.78 4.77
C PHE A 301 -9.60 12.34 5.93
N PRO A 302 -8.41 12.93 6.14
CA PRO A 302 -7.42 12.45 7.12
C PRO A 302 -7.80 12.61 8.61
N TRP A 303 -9.07 12.80 8.95
CA TRP A 303 -9.52 12.92 10.34
C TRP A 303 -9.15 11.72 11.21
N GLY A 304 -8.51 11.95 12.35
CA GLY A 304 -8.16 10.88 13.29
C GLY A 304 -6.90 10.09 12.96
N ILE A 305 -6.17 10.43 11.88
CA ILE A 305 -4.81 9.93 11.66
C ILE A 305 -3.87 10.82 12.47
N ALA A 306 -3.72 10.49 13.75
CA ALA A 306 -2.79 11.18 14.64
C ALA A 306 -1.46 10.41 14.71
N ASN A 307 -0.41 11.11 15.10
CA ASN A 307 0.81 10.47 15.56
C ASN A 307 0.47 9.66 16.81
N VAL A 308 0.53 8.34 16.70
CA VAL A 308 0.18 7.44 17.80
C VAL A 308 1.31 7.51 18.82
N THR A 309 1.15 8.35 19.83
CA THR A 309 2.09 8.45 20.96
C THR A 309 1.63 7.61 22.16
N ASP A 310 0.31 7.42 22.28
CA ASP A 310 -0.34 6.79 23.43
C ASP A 310 -1.36 5.74 23.03
N PHE A 311 -1.59 4.78 23.93
CA PHE A 311 -2.60 3.73 23.74
C PHE A 311 -4.02 4.27 23.57
N ARG A 312 -4.36 5.38 24.26
CA ARG A 312 -5.68 6.03 24.13
C ARG A 312 -5.89 6.58 22.71
N VAL A 313 -4.86 7.18 22.14
CA VAL A 313 -4.88 7.72 20.77
C VAL A 313 -5.02 6.56 19.78
N LEU A 314 -4.32 5.45 19.99
CA LEU A 314 -4.45 4.25 19.14
C LEU A 314 -5.90 3.73 19.09
N VAL A 315 -6.56 3.60 20.24
CA VAL A 315 -7.95 3.13 20.31
C VAL A 315 -8.89 4.11 19.61
N MET A 316 -8.70 5.43 19.82
CA MET A 316 -9.51 6.45 19.16
C MET A 316 -9.34 6.43 17.64
N THR A 317 -8.11 6.34 17.14
CA THR A 317 -7.83 6.22 15.70
C THR A 317 -8.44 4.96 15.10
N PHE A 318 -8.37 3.82 15.81
CA PHE A 318 -8.99 2.58 15.37
C PHE A 318 -10.53 2.71 15.26
N VAL A 319 -11.17 3.33 16.25
CA VAL A 319 -12.63 3.57 16.22
C VAL A 319 -13.00 4.52 15.07
N LEU A 320 -12.26 5.61 14.88
CA LEU A 320 -12.49 6.53 13.77
C LEU A 320 -12.28 5.87 12.40
N MET A 321 -11.27 5.02 12.26
CA MET A 321 -11.05 4.21 11.07
C MET A 321 -12.26 3.30 10.79
N LEU A 322 -12.79 2.61 11.82
CA LEU A 322 -13.99 1.78 11.66
C LEU A 322 -15.20 2.60 11.20
N ILE A 323 -15.43 3.77 11.80
CA ILE A 323 -16.54 4.66 11.39
C ILE A 323 -16.38 5.06 9.92
N LYS A 324 -15.18 5.43 9.47
CA LYS A 324 -14.93 5.77 8.07
C LYS A 324 -15.21 4.60 7.12
N LEU A 325 -14.75 3.40 7.48
CA LEU A 325 -15.01 2.18 6.71
C LEU A 325 -16.53 1.93 6.59
N LEU A 326 -17.27 2.11 7.68
CA LEU A 326 -18.73 2.00 7.67
C LEU A 326 -19.38 3.05 6.75
N VAL A 327 -18.98 4.32 6.85
CA VAL A 327 -19.54 5.36 5.98
C VAL A 327 -19.25 5.08 4.50
N VAL A 328 -18.01 4.74 4.17
CA VAL A 328 -17.61 4.48 2.78
C VAL A 328 -18.27 3.22 2.22
N GLY A 329 -18.40 2.14 2.99
CA GLY A 329 -19.07 0.95 2.46
C GLY A 329 -20.58 1.09 2.36
N VAL A 330 -21.25 1.93 3.17
CA VAL A 330 -22.64 2.35 2.88
C VAL A 330 -22.68 3.09 1.55
N GLY A 331 -21.80 4.07 1.34
CA GLY A 331 -21.68 4.81 0.07
C GLY A 331 -21.45 3.90 -1.13
N LEU A 332 -20.54 2.93 -1.01
CA LEU A 332 -20.26 1.93 -2.05
C LEU A 332 -21.51 1.12 -2.40
N ILE A 333 -22.30 0.71 -1.41
CA ILE A 333 -23.54 -0.05 -1.65
C ILE A 333 -24.64 0.80 -2.27
N LEU A 334 -24.77 2.07 -1.88
CA LEU A 334 -25.70 2.99 -2.54
C LEU A 334 -25.38 3.12 -4.03
N ILE A 335 -24.09 3.17 -4.39
CA ILE A 335 -23.63 3.18 -5.79
C ILE A 335 -23.92 1.83 -6.46
N GLU A 336 -23.57 0.70 -5.83
CA GLU A 336 -23.75 -0.63 -6.42
C GLU A 336 -25.22 -1.02 -6.65
N VAL A 337 -26.13 -0.54 -5.80
CA VAL A 337 -27.56 -0.83 -5.88
C VAL A 337 -28.31 0.21 -6.71
N GLY A 338 -27.85 1.46 -6.68
CA GLY A 338 -28.45 2.56 -7.43
C GLY A 338 -28.09 2.60 -8.90
N LEU A 339 -26.94 2.04 -9.30
CA LEU A 339 -26.47 2.05 -10.68
C LEU A 339 -26.55 0.67 -11.34
N ALA A 340 -26.71 0.67 -12.67
CA ALA A 340 -26.63 -0.53 -13.48
C ALA A 340 -25.20 -0.75 -14.03
N LYS A 341 -24.86 -2.02 -14.33
CA LYS A 341 -23.61 -2.37 -15.02
C LYS A 341 -23.59 -1.71 -16.41
N MET A 342 -22.52 -0.97 -16.69
CA MET A 342 -22.28 -0.33 -17.99
C MET A 342 -21.77 -1.33 -19.03
N ARG A 343 -21.97 -1.00 -20.31
CA ARG A 343 -21.34 -1.73 -21.42
C ARG A 343 -19.86 -1.36 -21.52
N LEU A 344 -19.01 -2.33 -21.89
CA LEU A 344 -17.55 -2.19 -21.99
C LEU A 344 -17.13 -0.91 -22.75
N PHE A 345 -17.77 -0.58 -23.87
CA PHE A 345 -17.42 0.60 -24.67
C PHE A 345 -17.69 1.94 -23.97
N ARG A 346 -18.58 1.98 -22.97
CA ARG A 346 -18.85 3.19 -22.17
C ARG A 346 -17.85 3.36 -21.03
N LEU A 347 -17.07 2.33 -20.68
CA LEU A 347 -16.06 2.42 -19.61
C LEU A 347 -14.93 3.39 -20.01
N THR A 348 -14.60 3.48 -21.30
CA THR A 348 -13.58 4.43 -21.78
C THR A 348 -14.05 5.88 -21.58
N GLU A 349 -15.31 6.20 -21.86
CA GLU A 349 -15.93 7.50 -21.57
C GLU A 349 -15.96 7.79 -20.07
N PHE A 350 -16.34 6.79 -19.25
CA PHE A 350 -16.37 6.91 -17.79
C PHE A 350 -14.98 7.23 -17.22
N LEU A 351 -13.94 6.48 -17.61
CA LEU A 351 -12.57 6.74 -17.15
C LEU A 351 -11.97 8.02 -17.78
N GLY A 352 -12.35 8.35 -19.01
CA GLY A 352 -12.02 9.64 -19.63
C GLY A 352 -12.58 10.81 -18.81
N SER A 353 -13.84 10.72 -18.36
CA SER A 353 -14.43 11.74 -17.49
C SER A 353 -13.73 11.83 -16.14
N SER A 354 -13.27 10.70 -15.59
CA SER A 354 -12.46 10.69 -14.37
C SER A 354 -11.12 11.40 -14.55
N PHE A 355 -10.44 11.17 -15.68
CA PHE A 355 -9.19 11.86 -16.01
C PHE A 355 -9.42 13.38 -16.16
N LEU A 356 -10.50 13.78 -16.85
CA LEU A 356 -10.87 15.19 -16.99
C LEU A 356 -11.19 15.86 -15.65
N LEU A 357 -11.88 15.16 -14.74
CA LEU A 357 -12.12 15.69 -13.38
C LEU A 357 -10.81 15.88 -12.62
N ALA A 358 -9.87 14.94 -12.74
CA ALA A 358 -8.55 15.08 -12.10
C ALA A 358 -7.75 16.26 -12.67
N THR A 359 -7.76 16.46 -13.99
CA THR A 359 -7.07 17.61 -14.62
C THR A 359 -7.76 18.93 -14.28
N LEU A 360 -9.09 18.98 -14.20
CA LEU A 360 -9.83 20.15 -13.71
C LEU A 360 -9.48 20.47 -12.25
N GLY A 361 -9.33 19.45 -11.39
CA GLY A 361 -8.85 19.64 -10.03
C GLY A 361 -7.46 20.28 -9.98
N MET A 362 -6.55 19.84 -10.84
CA MET A 362 -5.21 20.40 -10.97
C MET A 362 -5.24 21.87 -11.43
N LEU A 363 -6.03 22.17 -12.46
CA LEU A 363 -6.16 23.54 -12.98
C LEU A 363 -6.83 24.47 -11.96
N SER A 364 -7.85 23.97 -11.26
CA SER A 364 -8.52 24.71 -10.20
C SER A 364 -7.58 25.08 -9.07
N PHE A 365 -6.60 24.22 -8.74
CA PHE A 365 -5.55 24.56 -7.77
C PHE A 365 -4.77 25.80 -8.25
N TYR A 366 -4.23 25.79 -9.47
CA TYR A 366 -3.44 26.93 -9.98
C TYR A 366 -4.22 28.24 -10.13
N ILE A 367 -5.54 28.17 -10.37
CA ILE A 367 -6.36 29.36 -10.63
C ILE A 367 -6.91 29.97 -9.34
N LEU A 368 -7.28 29.14 -8.36
CA LEU A 368 -8.04 29.58 -7.17
C LEU A 368 -7.24 29.54 -5.86
N GLU A 369 -6.13 28.79 -5.80
CA GLU A 369 -5.31 28.56 -4.59
C GLU A 369 -3.85 28.95 -4.82
#